data_AF-D7L733-F1
#
_entry.id   AF-D7L733-F1
#
_cell.length_a   1.000
_cell.length_b   1.000
_cell.length_c   1.000
_cell.angle_alpha   90.00
_cell.angle_beta   90.00
_cell.angle_gamma   90.00
#
_symmetry.space_group_name_H-M   'P 1'
#
loop_
_entity.id
_entity.type
_entity.pdbx_description
1 polymer ?
#
loop_
_entity_poly.entity_id
_entity_poly.type
_entity_poly.pdbx_seq_one_letter_code
_entity_poly.pdbx_strand_id
1 'polypeptide(L)'
;MLAARQEGFLKKFNLTTTSATSNMHLFDKEGVIKKYATPEQILEEFFDLRLEYYEKRKEIMLKNLELELLKLESKVKFIRGFLSGEIRIFNRKKADIAQDLRQRGFTPVPKKATVSGTSDAAEESEDESESDYDYLGKLTMEMFSVEKTEELCAEIDKTKEQLEYLKKAIQDPSGSET
;
A
#
# COMPACT_ATOMS: atom_id res chain seq x y z
N MET A 1 -5.66 -59.72 -24.86
CA MET A 1 -6.95 -59.03 -24.65
C MET A 1 -7.77 -59.65 -23.50
N LEU A 2 -8.10 -60.95 -23.51
CA LEU A 2 -8.92 -61.56 -22.44
C LEU A 2 -8.33 -61.44 -21.01
N ALA A 3 -7.02 -61.67 -20.84
CA ALA A 3 -6.36 -61.59 -19.54
C ALA A 3 -6.37 -60.17 -18.93
N ALA A 4 -6.19 -59.13 -19.76
CA ALA A 4 -6.26 -57.74 -19.33
C ALA A 4 -7.69 -57.30 -18.95
N ARG A 5 -8.71 -57.95 -19.53
CA ARG A 5 -10.12 -57.71 -19.21
C ARG A 5 -10.54 -58.34 -17.88
N GLN A 6 -9.95 -59.47 -17.49
CA GLN A 6 -10.17 -60.13 -16.20
C GLN A 6 -9.48 -59.40 -15.03
N GLU A 7 -8.27 -58.89 -15.25
CA GLU A 7 -7.46 -58.19 -14.22
C GLU A 7 -7.85 -56.70 -14.06
N GLY A 8 -8.61 -56.16 -15.02
CA GLY A 8 -9.01 -54.76 -15.09
C GLY A 8 -7.92 -53.90 -15.74
N PHE A 9 -8.25 -53.23 -16.85
CA PHE A 9 -7.29 -52.45 -17.63
C PHE A 9 -6.57 -51.37 -16.81
N LEU A 10 -7.28 -50.72 -15.88
CA LEU A 10 -6.71 -49.70 -15.01
C LEU A 10 -5.57 -50.24 -14.13
N LYS A 11 -5.73 -51.45 -13.59
CA LYS A 11 -4.71 -52.10 -12.78
C LYS A 11 -3.58 -52.66 -13.64
N LYS A 12 -3.90 -53.26 -14.79
CA LYS A 12 -2.91 -53.85 -15.70
C LYS A 12 -1.95 -52.82 -16.29
N PHE A 13 -2.43 -51.61 -16.55
CA PHE A 13 -1.64 -50.50 -17.09
C PHE A 13 -1.20 -49.49 -16.02
N ASN A 14 -1.38 -49.79 -14.72
CA ASN A 14 -1.01 -48.89 -13.61
C ASN A 14 -1.59 -47.47 -13.74
N LEU A 15 -2.82 -47.36 -14.22
CA LEU A 15 -3.51 -46.08 -14.43
C LEU A 15 -4.26 -45.60 -13.17
N THR A 16 -4.06 -46.25 -12.03
CA THR A 16 -4.66 -45.85 -10.75
C THR A 16 -3.62 -45.90 -9.65
N THR A 17 -3.51 -44.79 -8.93
CA THR A 17 -2.71 -44.67 -7.71
C THR A 17 -3.60 -44.15 -6.59
N THR A 18 -3.26 -44.49 -5.36
CA THR A 18 -3.97 -44.02 -4.16
C THR A 18 -3.09 -43.02 -3.43
N SER A 19 -3.64 -41.84 -3.16
CA SER A 19 -2.99 -40.80 -2.35
C SER A 19 -3.75 -40.65 -1.03
N ALA A 20 -3.05 -40.76 0.09
CA ALA A 20 -3.64 -40.58 1.42
C ALA A 20 -3.53 -39.10 1.85
N THR A 21 -4.60 -38.55 2.43
CA THR A 21 -4.70 -37.16 2.89
C THR A 21 -4.71 -37.03 4.42
N SER A 22 -4.28 -38.07 5.15
CA SER A 22 -4.35 -38.14 6.62
C SER A 22 -3.34 -37.24 7.36
N ASN A 23 -2.33 -36.72 6.66
CA ASN A 23 -1.21 -35.98 7.23
C ASN A 23 -1.24 -34.51 6.79
N MET A 24 -2.16 -33.72 7.35
CA MET A 24 -2.24 -32.27 7.14
C MET A 24 -1.72 -31.55 8.39
N HIS A 25 -0.42 -31.28 8.43
CA HIS A 25 0.22 -30.48 9.48
C HIS A 25 0.68 -29.15 8.90
N LEU A 26 0.18 -28.05 9.44
CA LEU A 26 0.49 -26.70 8.99
C LEU A 26 0.78 -25.80 10.19
N PHE A 27 1.44 -24.67 9.94
CA PHE A 27 1.56 -23.60 10.93
C PHE A 27 0.27 -22.79 10.95
N ASP A 28 -0.25 -22.53 12.14
CA ASP A 28 -1.32 -21.56 12.34
C ASP A 28 -0.81 -20.12 12.25
N LYS A 29 -1.71 -19.14 12.38
CA LYS A 29 -1.38 -17.71 12.35
C LYS A 29 -0.41 -17.28 13.48
N GLU A 30 -0.32 -18.04 14.56
CA GLU A 30 0.63 -17.84 15.67
C GLU A 30 1.98 -18.56 15.44
N GLY A 31 2.12 -19.33 14.36
CA GLY A 31 3.35 -20.06 14.03
C GLY A 31 3.49 -21.40 14.75
N VAL A 32 2.41 -21.94 15.32
CA VAL A 32 2.37 -23.23 16.01
C VAL A 32 1.93 -24.33 15.05
N ILE A 33 2.56 -25.51 15.15
CA ILE A 33 2.20 -26.66 14.31
C ILE A 33 0.86 -27.24 14.78
N LYS A 34 -0.14 -27.22 13.91
CA LYS A 34 -1.47 -27.77 14.14
C LYS A 34 -1.76 -28.88 13.12
N LYS A 35 -2.41 -29.95 13.58
CA LYS A 35 -2.91 -31.03 12.73
C LYS A 35 -4.37 -30.73 12.35
N TYR A 36 -4.66 -30.76 11.05
CA TYR A 36 -5.99 -30.58 10.50
C TYR A 36 -6.59 -31.95 10.13
N ALA A 37 -7.86 -32.16 10.46
CA ALA A 37 -8.54 -33.41 10.16
C ALA A 37 -9.10 -33.42 8.72
N THR A 38 -9.57 -32.26 8.28
CA THR A 38 -10.19 -32.07 6.97
C THR A 38 -9.69 -30.77 6.33
N PRO A 39 -9.66 -30.66 5.00
CA PRO A 39 -9.23 -29.44 4.32
C PRO A 39 -10.14 -28.23 4.60
N GLU A 40 -11.40 -28.45 4.94
CA GLU A 40 -12.37 -27.39 5.28
C GLU A 40 -11.92 -26.59 6.52
N GLN A 41 -11.33 -27.24 7.53
CA GLN A 41 -10.80 -26.56 8.72
C GLN A 41 -9.66 -25.59 8.38
N ILE A 42 -8.86 -25.92 7.35
CA ILE A 42 -7.80 -25.03 6.86
C ILE A 42 -8.43 -23.81 6.17
N LEU A 43 -9.50 -24.03 5.40
CA LEU A 43 -10.19 -22.97 4.68
C LEU A 43 -10.92 -22.00 5.63
N GLU A 44 -11.59 -22.51 6.66
CA GLU A 44 -12.25 -21.67 7.68
C GLU A 44 -11.23 -20.74 8.37
N GLU A 45 -10.11 -21.31 8.85
CA GLU A 45 -9.05 -20.53 9.52
C GLU A 45 -8.40 -19.51 8.56
N PHE A 46 -8.21 -19.90 7.30
CA PHE A 46 -7.66 -19.02 6.27
C PHE A 46 -8.61 -17.86 5.93
N PHE A 47 -9.92 -18.11 5.89
CA PHE A 47 -10.92 -17.10 5.50
C PHE A 47 -10.92 -15.92 6.48
N ASP A 48 -10.99 -16.20 7.78
CA ASP A 48 -11.02 -15.17 8.83
C ASP A 48 -9.75 -14.32 8.82
N LEU A 49 -8.58 -14.98 8.76
CA LEU A 49 -7.30 -14.32 8.65
C LEU A 49 -7.26 -13.44 7.39
N ARG A 50 -7.74 -13.95 6.26
CA ARG A 50 -7.66 -13.23 5.01
C ARG A 50 -8.58 -12.02 4.98
N LEU A 51 -9.75 -12.10 5.60
CA LEU A 51 -10.68 -10.98 5.74
C LEU A 51 -10.05 -9.82 6.51
N GLU A 52 -9.45 -10.10 7.68
CA GLU A 52 -8.75 -9.09 8.49
C GLU A 52 -7.63 -8.41 7.69
N TYR A 53 -6.86 -9.18 6.91
CA TYR A 53 -5.79 -8.62 6.09
C TYR A 53 -6.31 -7.80 4.90
N TYR A 54 -7.49 -8.11 4.36
CA TYR A 54 -8.11 -7.27 3.35
C TYR A 54 -8.53 -5.91 3.90
N GLU A 55 -9.05 -5.86 5.13
CA GLU A 55 -9.35 -4.62 5.83
C GLU A 55 -8.09 -3.79 6.07
N LYS A 56 -7.04 -4.41 6.65
CA LYS A 56 -5.74 -3.74 6.86
C LYS A 56 -5.15 -3.21 5.57
N ARG A 57 -5.18 -4.00 4.49
CA ARG A 57 -4.69 -3.58 3.17
C ARG A 57 -5.45 -2.37 2.66
N LYS A 58 -6.78 -2.38 2.81
CA LYS A 58 -7.65 -1.30 2.38
C LYS A 58 -7.38 -0.02 3.15
N GLU A 59 -7.23 -0.09 4.47
CA GLU A 59 -6.85 1.09 5.28
C GLU A 59 -5.52 1.69 4.83
N ILE A 60 -4.53 0.84 4.54
CA ILE A 60 -3.22 1.31 4.05
C ILE A 60 -3.38 2.00 2.70
N MET A 61 -4.19 1.45 1.80
CA MET A 61 -4.49 2.07 0.50
C MET A 61 -5.16 3.44 0.67
N LEU A 62 -6.16 3.56 1.55
CA LEU A 62 -6.80 4.84 1.86
C LEU A 62 -5.79 5.87 2.39
N LYS A 63 -5.02 5.49 3.42
CA LYS A 63 -4.02 6.36 4.03
C LYS A 63 -2.98 6.83 3.01
N ASN A 64 -2.55 5.94 2.10
CA ASN A 64 -1.60 6.28 1.06
C ASN A 64 -2.21 7.26 0.03
N LEU A 65 -3.44 7.03 -0.43
CA LEU A 65 -4.14 7.92 -1.35
C LEU A 65 -4.42 9.29 -0.73
N GLU A 66 -4.86 9.33 0.53
CA GLU A 66 -5.07 10.58 1.28
C GLU A 66 -3.77 11.38 1.42
N LEU A 67 -2.66 10.71 1.71
CA LEU A 67 -1.34 11.33 1.81
C LEU A 67 -0.83 11.82 0.45
N GLU A 68 -1.08 11.07 -0.63
CA GLU A 68 -0.72 11.46 -1.99
C GLU A 68 -1.51 12.69 -2.45
N LEU A 69 -2.83 12.69 -2.24
CA LEU A 69 -3.70 13.83 -2.50
C LEU A 69 -3.22 15.07 -1.75
N LEU A 70 -2.92 14.93 -0.45
CA LEU A 70 -2.41 16.03 0.37
C LEU A 70 -1.09 16.61 -0.16
N LYS A 71 -0.19 15.74 -0.65
CA LYS A 71 1.06 16.17 -1.29
C LYS A 71 0.79 16.92 -2.58
N LEU A 72 -0.08 16.41 -3.45
CA LEU A 72 -0.41 17.03 -4.72
C LEU A 72 -1.06 18.41 -4.51
N GLU A 73 -2.04 18.51 -3.60
CA GLU A 73 -2.67 19.78 -3.23
C GLU A 73 -1.66 20.78 -2.66
N SER A 74 -0.75 20.31 -1.80
CA SER A 74 0.33 21.14 -1.26
C SER A 74 1.30 21.62 -2.33
N LYS A 75 1.64 20.77 -3.33
CA LYS A 75 2.47 21.16 -4.47
C LYS A 75 1.78 22.24 -5.32
N VAL A 76 0.51 22.06 -5.66
CA VAL A 76 -0.25 23.05 -6.46
C VAL A 76 -0.37 24.37 -5.70
N LYS A 77 -0.67 24.32 -4.40
CA LYS A 77 -0.72 25.52 -3.53
C LYS A 77 0.63 26.24 -3.49
N PHE A 78 1.72 25.48 -3.39
CA PHE A 78 3.08 26.03 -3.37
C PHE A 78 3.45 26.69 -4.70
N ILE A 79 3.18 26.02 -5.83
CA ILE A 79 3.44 26.55 -7.18
C ILE A 79 2.67 27.86 -7.38
N ARG A 80 1.37 27.89 -7.05
CA ARG A 80 0.54 29.12 -7.16
C ARG A 80 1.03 30.24 -6.24
N GLY A 81 1.41 29.91 -4.99
CA GLY A 81 1.96 30.87 -4.03
C GLY A 81 3.33 31.42 -4.44
N PHE A 82 4.15 30.60 -5.11
CA PHE A 82 5.43 31.02 -5.64
C PHE A 82 5.27 31.93 -6.86
N LEU A 83 4.38 31.57 -7.80
CA LEU A 83 4.09 32.37 -9.01
C LEU A 83 3.46 33.74 -8.68
N SER A 84 2.62 33.80 -7.66
CA SER A 84 2.05 35.07 -7.16
C SER A 84 3.05 35.93 -6.38
N GLY A 85 4.24 35.40 -6.09
CA GLY A 85 5.28 36.09 -5.32
C GLY A 85 5.04 36.10 -3.80
N GLU A 86 4.01 35.41 -3.32
CA GLU A 86 3.69 35.26 -1.90
C GLU A 86 4.75 34.42 -1.18
N ILE A 87 5.27 33.38 -1.84
CA ILE A 87 6.30 32.49 -1.31
C ILE A 87 7.63 32.81 -1.97
N ARG A 88 8.62 33.20 -1.15
CA ARG A 88 9.99 33.48 -1.61
C ARG A 88 10.94 32.45 -1.06
N ILE A 89 11.62 31.73 -1.94
CA ILE A 89 12.56 30.64 -1.61
C ILE A 89 14.01 31.07 -1.91
N PHE A 90 14.22 31.92 -2.91
CA PHE A 90 15.56 32.36 -3.30
C PHE A 90 16.24 33.17 -2.18
N ASN A 91 17.52 32.87 -1.96
CA ASN A 91 18.39 33.54 -0.99
C ASN A 91 17.87 33.52 0.47
N ARG A 92 17.20 32.43 0.87
CA ARG A 92 16.75 32.19 2.26
C ARG A 92 17.32 30.90 2.84
N LYS A 93 17.46 30.86 4.16
CA LYS A 93 17.87 29.63 4.87
C LYS A 93 16.74 28.61 4.84
N LYS A 94 17.08 27.32 4.74
CA LYS A 94 16.10 26.21 4.74
C LYS A 94 15.17 26.24 5.96
N ALA A 95 15.70 26.56 7.13
CA ALA A 95 14.92 26.67 8.37
C ALA A 95 13.85 27.78 8.29
N ASP A 96 14.19 28.95 7.75
CA ASP A 96 13.26 30.07 7.59
C ASP A 96 12.16 29.75 6.57
N ILE A 97 12.49 29.01 5.52
CA ILE A 97 11.53 28.52 4.52
C ILE A 97 10.55 27.53 5.17
N ALA A 98 11.05 26.57 5.93
CA ALA A 98 10.21 25.60 6.64
C ALA A 98 9.27 26.29 7.65
N GLN A 99 9.73 27.33 8.34
CA GLN A 99 8.91 28.11 9.26
C GLN A 99 7.79 28.89 8.54
N ASP A 100 8.10 29.52 7.40
CA ASP A 100 7.12 30.24 6.56
C ASP A 100 6.06 29.28 6.01
N LEU A 101 6.48 28.09 5.56
CA LEU A 101 5.56 27.03 5.11
C LEU A 101 4.66 26.52 6.25
N ARG A 102 5.20 26.35 7.46
CA ARG A 102 4.39 26.01 8.66
C ARG A 102 3.37 27.10 8.97
N GLN A 103 3.77 28.37 8.95
CA GLN A 103 2.87 29.50 9.24
C GLN A 103 1.74 29.63 8.20
N ARG A 104 2.00 29.26 6.95
CA ARG A 104 1.00 29.28 5.85
C ARG A 104 0.14 28.02 5.78
N GLY A 105 0.28 27.12 6.74
CA GLY A 105 -0.50 25.89 6.85
C GLY A 105 -0.20 24.89 5.73
N PHE A 106 1.07 24.78 5.32
CA PHE A 106 1.50 23.64 4.50
C PHE A 106 1.69 22.42 5.39
N THR A 107 1.19 21.28 4.94
CA THR A 107 1.27 20.05 5.73
C THR A 107 2.69 19.51 5.71
N PRO A 108 3.33 19.33 6.87
CA PRO A 108 4.57 18.59 6.97
C PRO A 108 4.30 17.13 6.60
N VAL A 109 5.10 16.57 5.70
CA VAL A 109 5.09 15.13 5.44
C VAL A 109 6.41 14.59 5.99
N PRO A 110 6.41 13.98 7.18
CA PRO A 110 7.61 13.34 7.68
C PRO A 110 8.02 12.25 6.68
N LYS A 111 9.31 12.19 6.34
CA LYS A 111 9.84 11.00 5.66
C LYS A 111 9.53 9.83 6.60
N LYS A 112 8.74 8.87 6.13
CA LYS A 112 8.54 7.62 6.86
C LYS A 112 9.94 7.14 7.23
N ALA A 113 10.23 7.00 8.52
CA ALA A 113 11.29 6.12 8.97
C ALA A 113 11.05 4.83 8.21
N THR A 114 11.95 4.53 7.29
CA THR A 114 11.97 3.25 6.59
C THR A 114 11.76 2.20 7.66
N VAL A 115 10.73 1.37 7.49
CA VAL A 115 10.51 0.25 8.39
C VAL A 115 11.77 -0.61 8.26
N SER A 116 12.67 -0.41 9.21
CA SER A 116 13.90 -1.16 9.38
C SER A 116 13.47 -2.57 9.78
N GLY A 117 13.25 -3.39 8.75
CA GLY A 117 13.04 -4.82 8.83
C GLY A 117 14.25 -5.60 8.32
N THR A 118 15.43 -4.97 8.31
CA THR A 118 16.71 -5.64 8.09
C THR A 118 17.69 -5.09 9.12
N SER A 119 17.86 -5.85 10.19
CA SER A 119 19.00 -5.76 11.10
C SER A 119 20.29 -5.92 10.30
N ASP A 120 21.08 -4.86 10.21
CA ASP A 120 22.46 -4.81 10.73
C ASP A 120 23.25 -3.65 10.14
N ALA A 121 24.17 -3.15 10.96
CA ALA A 121 25.26 -2.22 10.68
C ALA A 121 24.91 -0.71 10.64
N ALA A 122 25.35 -0.08 11.73
CA ALA A 122 25.49 1.35 11.93
C ALA A 122 26.22 2.07 10.79
N GLU A 123 25.70 3.25 10.42
CA GLU A 123 26.50 4.47 10.38
C GLU A 123 25.64 5.64 10.89
N GLU A 124 26.12 6.25 11.97
CA GLU A 124 25.64 7.54 12.48
C GLU A 124 25.95 8.62 11.44
N SER A 125 24.90 9.15 10.82
CA SER A 125 24.92 10.51 10.26
C SER A 125 23.74 11.26 10.86
N GLU A 126 24.03 11.96 11.96
CA GLU A 126 23.18 12.97 12.56
C GLU A 126 23.04 14.16 11.59
N ASP A 127 22.05 14.07 10.69
CA ASP A 127 21.45 15.24 10.05
C ASP A 127 19.97 15.31 10.48
N GLU A 128 19.72 15.56 11.77
CA GLU A 128 18.39 15.71 12.41
C GLU A 128 17.59 16.95 11.93
N SER A 129 17.91 17.50 10.76
CA SER A 129 17.18 18.64 10.17
C SER A 129 16.73 18.40 8.73
N GLU A 130 16.48 17.14 8.36
CA GLU A 130 15.76 16.83 7.12
C GLU A 130 14.33 17.39 7.19
N SER A 131 14.07 18.44 6.42
CA SER A 131 12.86 19.24 6.55
C SER A 131 11.61 18.47 6.11
N ASP A 132 10.53 18.55 6.88
CA ASP A 132 9.22 17.95 6.57
C ASP A 132 8.60 18.44 5.23
N TYR A 133 9.25 19.38 4.56
CA TYR A 133 8.83 20.05 3.31
C TYR A 133 9.72 19.72 2.11
N ASP A 134 10.60 18.72 2.23
CA ASP A 134 11.50 18.30 1.16
C ASP A 134 10.78 18.00 -0.18
N TYR A 135 9.53 17.52 -0.12
CA TYR A 135 8.71 17.23 -1.29
C TYR A 135 8.30 18.48 -2.09
N LEU A 136 8.34 19.67 -1.48
CA LEU A 136 8.12 20.97 -2.13
C LEU A 136 9.44 21.60 -2.59
N GLY A 137 10.50 21.47 -1.79
CA GLY A 137 11.81 22.01 -2.12
C GLY A 137 12.50 21.33 -3.31
N LYS A 138 12.16 20.07 -3.59
CA LYS A 138 12.69 19.27 -4.71
C LYS A 138 11.94 19.46 -6.04
N LEU A 139 11.01 20.42 -6.12
CA LEU A 139 10.29 20.71 -7.37
C LEU A 139 11.24 21.34 -8.40
N THR A 140 11.16 20.89 -9.65
CA THR A 140 11.92 21.43 -10.78
C THR A 140 11.24 22.67 -11.36
N MET A 141 12.01 23.56 -12.00
CA MET A 141 11.47 24.78 -12.61
C MET A 141 10.41 24.50 -13.70
N GLU A 142 10.47 23.34 -14.35
CA GLU A 142 9.50 22.89 -15.35
C GLU A 142 8.07 22.73 -14.78
N MET A 143 7.95 22.44 -13.48
CA MET A 143 6.67 22.24 -12.81
C MET A 143 5.86 23.54 -12.64
N PHE A 144 6.50 24.70 -12.84
CA PHE A 144 5.84 26.01 -12.74
C PHE A 144 5.21 26.45 -14.06
N SER A 145 5.26 25.63 -15.12
CA SER A 145 4.52 25.89 -16.35
C SER A 145 3.01 25.72 -16.11
N VAL A 146 2.22 26.40 -16.93
CA VAL A 146 0.75 26.31 -16.89
C VAL A 146 0.31 24.87 -17.18
N GLU A 147 0.90 24.26 -18.21
CA GLU A 147 0.63 22.87 -18.63
C GLU A 147 0.86 21.88 -17.48
N LYS A 148 2.01 21.97 -16.79
CA LYS A 148 2.31 21.07 -15.65
C LYS A 148 1.43 21.33 -14.44
N THR A 149 1.05 22.58 -14.20
CA THR A 149 0.12 22.90 -13.11
C THR A 149 -1.29 22.34 -13.38
N GLU A 150 -1.73 22.37 -14.64
CA GLU A 150 -3.00 21.75 -15.08
C GLU A 150 -2.95 20.23 -14.99
N GLU A 151 -1.85 19.59 -15.42
CA GLU A 151 -1.63 18.15 -15.26
C GLU A 151 -1.72 17.74 -13.78
N LEU A 152 -1.07 18.46 -12.87
CA LEU A 152 -1.15 18.20 -11.43
C LEU A 152 -2.57 18.35 -10.88
N CYS A 153 -3.37 19.29 -11.41
CA CYS A 153 -4.77 19.42 -11.04
C CYS A 153 -5.59 18.22 -11.52
N ALA A 154 -5.37 17.75 -12.73
CA ALA A 154 -6.02 16.54 -13.25
C ALA A 154 -5.63 15.29 -12.44
N GLU A 155 -4.38 15.18 -11.98
CA GLU A 155 -3.95 14.11 -11.07
C GLU A 155 -4.65 14.19 -9.71
N ILE A 156 -4.89 15.40 -9.17
CA ILE A 156 -5.67 15.59 -7.94
C ILE A 156 -7.10 15.09 -8.13
N ASP A 157 -7.75 15.44 -9.24
CA ASP A 157 -9.13 15.02 -9.50
C ASP A 157 -9.23 13.51 -9.66
N LYS A 158 -8.29 12.90 -10.39
CA LYS A 158 -8.20 11.44 -10.54
C LYS A 158 -7.96 10.74 -9.20
N THR A 159 -7.06 11.24 -8.36
CA THR A 159 -6.79 10.65 -7.04
C THR A 159 -7.98 10.82 -6.10
N LYS A 160 -8.73 11.93 -6.18
CA LYS A 160 -10.01 12.12 -5.48
C LYS A 160 -11.07 11.10 -5.89
N GLU A 161 -11.23 10.88 -7.19
CA GLU A 161 -12.16 9.86 -7.71
C GLU A 161 -11.81 8.46 -7.21
N GLN A 162 -10.52 8.09 -7.25
CA GLN A 162 -10.04 6.81 -6.73
C GLN A 162 -10.31 6.65 -5.23
N LEU A 163 -10.07 7.71 -4.47
CA LEU A 163 -10.29 7.75 -3.03
C LEU A 163 -11.79 7.60 -2.72
N GLU A 164 -12.66 8.31 -3.44
CA GLU A 164 -14.11 8.14 -3.32
C GLU A 164 -14.57 6.73 -3.69
N TYR A 165 -14.05 6.14 -4.77
CA TYR A 165 -14.37 4.79 -5.17
C TYR A 165 -14.00 3.78 -4.07
N LEU A 166 -12.78 3.90 -3.53
CA LEU A 166 -12.28 3.01 -2.49
C LEU A 166 -13.02 3.23 -1.16
N LYS A 167 -13.50 4.46 -0.90
CA LYS A 167 -14.42 4.78 0.20
C LYS A 167 -15.82 4.21 0.01
N LYS A 168 -16.39 4.27 -1.19
CA LYS A 168 -17.71 3.67 -1.48
C LYS A 168 -17.69 2.16 -1.33
N ALA A 169 -16.59 1.52 -1.75
CA ALA A 169 -16.34 0.11 -1.48
C ALA A 169 -16.25 -0.23 0.02
N ILE A 170 -16.28 0.74 0.96
CA ILE A 170 -16.41 0.54 2.42
C ILE A 170 -17.86 0.26 2.82
N GLN A 171 -18.83 0.76 2.07
CA GLN A 171 -20.24 0.75 2.49
C GLN A 171 -21.00 -0.53 2.14
N ASP A 172 -20.35 -1.48 1.44
CA ASP A 172 -20.88 -2.81 1.11
C ASP A 172 -20.30 -3.95 1.99
N PRO A 173 -20.36 -3.91 3.33
CA PRO A 173 -19.94 -5.06 4.15
C PRO A 173 -21.06 -6.10 4.35
N SER A 174 -22.27 -5.93 3.78
CA SER A 174 -23.43 -6.81 4.06
C SER A 174 -24.29 -7.15 2.83
N GLY A 175 -23.66 -7.30 1.67
CA GLY A 175 -24.37 -7.27 0.38
C GLY A 175 -24.26 -8.50 -0.50
N SER A 176 -24.09 -9.72 0.03
CA SER A 176 -24.54 -10.96 -0.64
C SER A 176 -24.35 -12.18 0.28
N GLU A 177 -25.08 -12.23 1.39
CA GLU A 177 -25.59 -13.51 1.87
C GLU A 177 -26.84 -13.84 1.05
N THR A 178 -26.65 -14.65 0.01
CA THR A 178 -27.69 -15.49 -0.61
C THR A 178 -27.03 -16.80 -1.01
#